data_AF-A0A5D0G9Z8-F1
#
_entry.id   AF-A0A5D0G9Z8-F1
#
_cell.length_a   1.000
_cell.length_b   1.000
_cell.length_c   1.000
_cell.angle_alpha   90.00
_cell.angle_beta   90.00
_cell.angle_gamma   90.00
#
_symmetry.space_group_name_H-M   'P 1'
#
loop_
_entity.id
_entity.type
_entity.pdbx_description
1 polymer ?
#
loop_
_entity_poly.entity_id
_entity_poly.type
_entity_poly.pdbx_seq_one_letter_code
_entity_poly.pdbx_strand_id
1 'polypeptide(L)'
;MKTKPKFIHAICIVLITLFSCSEDSPLLDPYQNNNSNNNNNNNEVTYTIADIQGTWLRTGGNHTGNIGMVIEVTDNDGVIVDPIDSGFEVDDVKWMNILPSDISDFTHSELGSDYNYYSATLDFESENVILISVDAGGAGNYQEWTRQ
;
A
#
# COMPACT_ATOMS: atom_id res chain seq x y z
N MET A 1 -37.30 -16.85 -34.28
CA MET A 1 -36.19 -17.39 -35.08
C MET A 1 -36.25 -16.75 -36.47
N LYS A 2 -35.36 -15.80 -36.79
CA LYS A 2 -35.30 -15.11 -38.09
C LYS A 2 -33.87 -15.23 -38.63
N THR A 3 -33.74 -15.68 -39.87
CA THR A 3 -32.48 -16.04 -40.53
C THR A 3 -32.05 -15.02 -41.58
N LYS A 4 -30.78 -14.59 -41.51
CA LYS A 4 -29.82 -14.25 -42.60
C LYS A 4 -30.14 -13.02 -43.50
N PRO A 5 -29.14 -12.26 -44.00
CA PRO A 5 -28.01 -12.78 -44.80
C PRO A 5 -26.60 -12.23 -44.52
N LYS A 6 -25.65 -12.91 -45.14
CA LYS A 6 -24.20 -12.71 -45.14
C LYS A 6 -23.83 -11.52 -46.04
N PHE A 7 -22.95 -10.65 -45.57
CA PHE A 7 -22.19 -9.73 -46.42
C PHE A 7 -20.70 -10.02 -46.28
N ILE A 8 -20.12 -10.49 -47.37
CA ILE A 8 -18.68 -10.56 -47.61
C ILE A 8 -18.32 -9.27 -48.32
N HIS A 9 -17.41 -8.47 -47.77
CA HIS A 9 -16.59 -7.53 -48.53
C HIS A 9 -15.18 -7.56 -47.92
N ALA A 10 -14.25 -8.10 -48.70
CA ALA A 10 -12.82 -7.94 -48.49
C ALA A 10 -12.43 -6.50 -48.83
N ILE A 11 -11.53 -5.90 -48.04
CA ILE A 11 -10.58 -4.88 -48.48
C ILE A 11 -9.38 -4.92 -47.52
N CYS A 12 -8.23 -5.23 -48.10
CA CYS A 12 -6.92 -5.19 -47.47
C CYS A 12 -6.46 -3.75 -47.25
N ILE A 13 -5.94 -3.43 -46.06
CA ILE A 13 -4.93 -2.38 -45.91
C ILE A 13 -3.81 -2.93 -45.03
N VAL A 14 -2.67 -3.14 -45.68
CA VAL A 14 -1.37 -3.40 -45.05
C VAL A 14 -0.81 -2.04 -44.60
N LEU A 15 -0.38 -1.92 -43.34
CA LEU A 15 0.57 -0.90 -42.94
C LEU A 15 1.62 -1.51 -42.02
N ILE A 16 2.83 -1.61 -42.58
CA ILE A 16 4.06 -2.07 -41.95
C ILE A 16 4.58 -0.95 -41.06
N THR A 17 4.87 -1.24 -39.79
CA THR A 17 5.81 -0.44 -38.99
C THR A 17 6.99 -1.32 -38.60
N LEU A 18 8.16 -0.89 -39.06
CA LEU A 18 9.46 -1.50 -38.81
C LEU A 18 9.89 -1.12 -37.39
N PHE A 19 9.95 -2.09 -36.48
CA PHE A 19 10.78 -1.97 -35.29
C PHE A 19 12.21 -2.34 -35.69
N SER A 20 13.04 -1.32 -35.88
CA SER A 20 14.49 -1.49 -36.05
C SER A 20 15.15 -1.76 -34.71
N CYS A 21 16.08 -2.69 -34.76
CA CYS A 21 16.93 -3.24 -33.72
C CYS A 21 17.77 -2.19 -32.97
N SER A 22 18.13 -2.50 -31.73
CA SER A 22 19.52 -2.89 -31.43
C SER A 22 19.64 -3.29 -29.96
N GLU A 23 20.05 -4.52 -29.68
CA GLU A 23 21.09 -4.72 -28.67
C GLU A 23 22.12 -5.69 -29.25
N ASP A 24 23.36 -5.21 -29.26
CA ASP A 24 24.55 -5.86 -29.78
C ASP A 24 24.82 -7.19 -29.08
N SER A 25 25.19 -8.20 -29.86
CA SER A 25 25.76 -9.45 -29.34
C SER A 25 27.29 -9.35 -29.31
N PRO A 26 27.94 -9.39 -28.14
CA PRO A 26 29.32 -9.82 -28.06
C PRO A 26 29.44 -11.28 -27.60
N LEU A 27 29.85 -12.10 -28.56
CA LEU A 27 30.85 -13.19 -28.49
C LEU A 27 30.80 -14.20 -27.32
N LEU A 28 30.50 -15.44 -27.71
CA LEU A 28 30.85 -16.66 -26.97
C LEU A 28 32.38 -16.78 -26.85
N ASP A 29 32.88 -16.73 -25.61
CA ASP A 29 34.18 -17.31 -25.25
C ASP A 29 33.98 -18.69 -24.60
N PRO A 30 34.90 -19.65 -24.78
CA PRO A 30 34.70 -21.04 -24.45
C PRO A 30 35.01 -21.33 -22.98
N TYR A 31 34.11 -22.06 -22.32
CA TYR A 31 34.36 -22.87 -21.13
C TYR A 31 35.04 -22.17 -19.94
N GLN A 32 34.23 -21.75 -18.96
CA GLN A 32 34.56 -22.00 -17.56
C GLN A 32 33.30 -22.26 -16.74
N ASN A 33 33.11 -23.54 -16.43
CA ASN A 33 32.26 -24.03 -15.36
C ASN A 33 32.59 -23.29 -14.06
N ASN A 34 31.63 -22.54 -13.52
CA ASN A 34 31.43 -22.44 -12.08
C ASN A 34 29.94 -22.22 -11.83
N ASN A 35 29.35 -23.22 -11.19
CA ASN A 35 28.00 -23.28 -10.69
C ASN A 35 27.69 -22.02 -9.84
N SER A 36 26.89 -21.10 -10.38
CA SER A 36 26.27 -20.02 -9.60
C SER A 36 24.78 -20.05 -9.89
N ASN A 37 24.02 -20.67 -8.98
CA ASN A 37 22.58 -20.48 -8.89
C ASN A 37 22.33 -19.02 -8.51
N ASN A 38 22.17 -18.14 -9.50
CA ASN A 38 21.58 -16.82 -9.27
C ASN A 38 20.08 -16.99 -9.09
N ASN A 39 19.70 -17.42 -7.89
CA ASN A 39 18.36 -17.21 -7.37
C ASN A 39 18.26 -15.74 -6.96
N ASN A 40 18.01 -14.86 -7.92
CA ASN A 40 17.47 -13.53 -7.62
C ASN A 40 16.02 -13.72 -7.19
N ASN A 41 15.85 -14.20 -5.97
CA ASN A 41 14.57 -14.21 -5.29
C ASN A 41 14.39 -12.79 -4.76
N ASN A 42 13.76 -11.94 -5.56
CA ASN A 42 13.25 -10.66 -5.10
C ASN A 42 12.08 -10.98 -4.15
N ASN A 43 12.39 -11.43 -2.94
CA ASN A 43 11.42 -11.73 -1.90
C ASN A 43 10.97 -10.39 -1.32
N GLU A 44 10.07 -9.69 -2.01
CA GLU A 44 9.35 -8.59 -1.39
C GLU A 44 8.56 -9.13 -0.19
N VAL A 45 8.71 -8.45 0.94
CA VAL A 45 8.00 -8.79 2.17
C VAL A 45 6.53 -8.39 1.96
N THR A 46 5.62 -9.37 2.06
CA THR A 46 4.18 -9.12 2.04
C THR A 46 3.66 -9.04 3.46
N TYR A 47 2.94 -7.98 3.77
CA TYR A 47 2.26 -7.77 5.05
C TYR A 47 0.78 -8.14 4.94
N THR A 48 0.23 -8.63 6.04
CA THR A 48 -1.15 -9.07 6.17
C THR A 48 -1.83 -8.37 7.34
N ILE A 49 -3.14 -8.56 7.48
CA ILE A 49 -3.86 -8.06 8.66
C ILE A 49 -3.29 -8.60 9.97
N ALA A 50 -2.64 -9.77 9.98
CA ALA A 50 -2.01 -10.29 11.19
C ALA A 50 -0.80 -9.44 11.61
N ASP A 51 -0.12 -8.82 10.65
CA ASP A 51 1.12 -8.06 10.86
C ASP A 51 0.86 -6.64 11.37
N ILE A 52 -0.39 -6.16 11.37
CA ILE A 52 -0.77 -4.85 11.95
C ILE A 52 -1.36 -4.98 13.37
N GLN A 53 -1.71 -6.18 13.82
CA GLN A 53 -2.34 -6.38 15.14
C GLN A 53 -1.42 -5.91 16.27
N GLY A 54 -2.00 -5.40 17.37
CA GLY A 54 -1.27 -5.00 18.58
C GLY A 54 -1.23 -3.48 18.82
N THR A 55 -0.37 -3.07 19.74
CA THR A 55 -0.30 -1.68 20.23
C THR A 55 0.62 -0.81 19.38
N TRP A 56 0.14 0.38 19.02
CA TRP A 56 0.88 1.37 18.22
C TRP A 56 0.91 2.72 18.90
N LEU A 57 2.09 3.36 18.89
CA LEU A 57 2.34 4.69 19.40
C LEU A 57 2.57 5.65 18.24
N ARG A 58 1.85 6.77 18.20
CA ARG A 58 2.10 7.84 17.24
C ARG A 58 3.40 8.55 17.59
N THR A 59 4.43 8.36 16.78
CA THR A 59 5.78 8.93 16.98
C THR A 59 6.03 10.18 16.15
N GLY A 60 5.23 10.42 15.12
CA GLY A 60 5.45 11.55 14.22
C GLY A 60 4.21 12.00 13.45
N GLY A 61 4.47 12.78 12.40
CA GLY A 61 3.45 13.38 11.55
C GLY A 61 3.39 14.90 11.61
N ASN A 62 2.46 15.49 10.86
CA ASN A 62 2.32 16.94 10.73
C ASN A 62 1.31 17.55 11.73
N HIS A 63 0.93 16.82 12.78
CA HIS A 63 0.19 17.35 13.93
C HIS A 63 0.89 16.92 15.23
N THR A 64 1.79 17.78 15.70
CA THR A 64 2.64 17.49 16.87
C THR A 64 1.85 17.30 18.15
N GLY A 65 0.67 17.91 18.27
CA GLY A 65 -0.23 17.75 19.42
C GLY A 65 -0.82 16.35 19.57
N ASN A 66 -0.71 15.49 18.54
CA ASN A 66 -1.15 14.09 18.60
C ASN A 66 0.01 13.10 18.79
N ILE A 67 1.27 13.55 18.82
CA ILE A 67 2.43 12.67 19.07
C ILE A 67 2.36 12.20 20.52
N GLY A 68 2.39 10.88 20.72
CA GLY A 68 2.16 10.25 22.03
C GLY A 68 0.86 9.47 22.11
N MET A 69 -0.07 9.66 21.17
CA MET A 69 -1.30 8.88 21.10
C MET A 69 -1.01 7.40 20.97
N VAL A 70 -1.73 6.57 21.72
CA VAL A 70 -1.64 5.10 21.68
C VAL A 70 -2.95 4.50 21.21
N ILE A 71 -2.88 3.56 20.30
CA ILE A 71 -4.02 2.74 19.88
C ILE A 71 -3.71 1.24 20.03
N GLU A 72 -4.75 0.44 20.16
CA GLU A 72 -4.69 -1.03 20.05
C GLU A 72 -5.41 -1.46 18.79
N VAL A 73 -4.73 -2.20 17.91
CA VAL A 73 -5.31 -2.77 16.69
C VAL A 73 -5.74 -4.20 16.95
N THR A 74 -7.04 -4.45 16.83
CA THR A 74 -7.64 -5.79 16.90
C THR A 74 -8.56 -5.99 15.70
N ASP A 75 -8.43 -7.14 15.04
CA ASP A 75 -9.11 -7.48 13.78
C ASP A 75 -8.87 -6.41 12.71
N ASN A 76 -9.88 -5.61 12.39
CA ASN A 76 -9.84 -4.60 11.33
C ASN A 76 -9.88 -3.16 11.87
N ASP A 77 -9.84 -2.97 13.19
CA ASP A 77 -10.01 -1.67 13.80
C ASP A 77 -8.87 -1.34 14.77
N GLY A 78 -8.47 -0.07 14.79
CA GLY A 78 -7.51 0.51 15.74
C GLY A 78 -8.24 1.44 16.71
N VAL A 79 -8.28 1.08 17.98
CA VAL A 79 -9.05 1.78 19.03
C VAL A 79 -8.10 2.60 19.91
N ILE A 80 -8.47 3.84 20.24
CA ILE A 80 -7.67 4.71 21.09
C ILE A 80 -7.62 4.18 22.53
N VAL A 81 -6.40 3.98 23.04
CA VAL A 81 -6.11 3.58 24.43
C VAL A 81 -5.58 4.76 25.24
N ASP A 82 -4.75 5.61 24.63
CA ASP A 82 -4.31 6.88 25.22
C ASP A 82 -4.48 7.99 24.18
N PRO A 83 -5.49 8.86 24.34
CA PRO A 83 -5.74 9.94 23.39
C PRO A 83 -4.72 11.07 23.52
N ILE A 84 -3.93 11.14 24.60
CA ILE A 84 -3.23 12.36 25.05
C ILE A 84 -4.15 13.60 25.04
N ASP A 85 -3.62 14.82 25.00
CA ASP A 85 -4.42 16.05 24.88
C ASP A 85 -4.80 16.35 23.42
N SER A 86 -5.30 15.34 22.70
CA SER A 86 -5.64 15.43 21.26
C SER A 86 -7.07 15.88 20.97
N GLY A 87 -7.95 15.82 21.98
CA GLY A 87 -9.39 16.05 21.84
C GLY A 87 -10.22 14.83 21.41
N PHE A 88 -9.59 13.67 21.23
CA PHE A 88 -10.27 12.38 21.10
C PHE A 88 -10.53 11.75 22.47
N GLU A 89 -11.42 10.76 22.50
CA GLU A 89 -11.75 10.01 23.70
C GLU A 89 -11.11 8.60 23.67
N VAL A 90 -10.94 8.00 24.86
CA VAL A 90 -10.62 6.57 24.96
C VAL A 90 -11.79 5.78 24.35
N ASP A 91 -11.49 4.64 23.72
CA ASP A 91 -12.43 3.77 23.01
C ASP A 91 -12.96 4.30 21.67
N ASP A 92 -12.55 5.51 21.24
CA ASP A 92 -12.80 5.95 19.86
C ASP A 92 -12.09 5.03 18.86
N VAL A 93 -12.80 4.67 17.78
CA VAL A 93 -12.21 3.89 16.68
C VAL A 93 -11.41 4.84 15.78
N LYS A 94 -10.10 4.90 16.00
CA LYS A 94 -9.19 5.77 15.25
C LYS A 94 -9.01 5.32 13.81
N TRP A 95 -8.77 4.03 13.62
CA TRP A 95 -8.66 3.39 12.31
C TRP A 95 -9.80 2.40 12.17
N MET A 96 -10.65 2.58 11.17
CA MET A 96 -11.82 1.74 10.97
C MET A 96 -11.73 1.01 9.63
N ASN A 97 -12.14 -0.26 9.60
CA ASN A 97 -12.19 -1.08 8.39
C ASN A 97 -10.84 -1.17 7.65
N ILE A 98 -9.78 -1.53 8.36
CA ILE A 98 -8.45 -1.77 7.79
C ILE A 98 -8.52 -2.95 6.81
N LEU A 99 -8.17 -2.72 5.55
CA LEU A 99 -8.20 -3.71 4.49
C LEU A 99 -6.89 -3.68 3.69
N PRO A 100 -6.27 -4.84 3.40
CA PRO A 100 -5.12 -4.89 2.50
C PRO A 100 -5.47 -4.34 1.12
N SER A 101 -4.61 -3.49 0.57
CA SER A 101 -4.74 -2.94 -0.80
C SER A 101 -3.59 -3.36 -1.71
N ASP A 102 -2.40 -3.61 -1.17
CA ASP A 102 -1.23 -4.14 -1.89
C ASP A 102 -0.30 -4.93 -0.94
N ILE A 103 0.93 -5.23 -1.37
CA ILE A 103 1.94 -6.00 -0.63
C ILE A 103 2.32 -5.37 0.72
N SER A 104 2.48 -4.04 0.79
CA SER A 104 2.81 -3.28 2.01
C SER A 104 1.73 -2.30 2.43
N ASP A 105 0.66 -2.19 1.64
CA ASP A 105 -0.30 -1.10 1.75
C ASP A 105 -1.66 -1.60 2.23
N PHE A 106 -2.28 -0.80 3.10
CA PHE A 106 -3.63 -0.98 3.58
C PHE A 106 -4.43 0.29 3.33
N THR A 107 -5.74 0.14 3.19
CA THR A 107 -6.70 1.24 3.21
C THR A 107 -7.53 1.16 4.47
N HIS A 108 -7.91 2.31 5.01
CA HIS A 108 -8.81 2.40 6.17
C HIS A 108 -9.59 3.72 6.16
N SER A 109 -10.52 3.83 7.11
CA SER A 109 -11.21 5.06 7.45
C SER A 109 -10.59 5.66 8.72
N GLU A 110 -9.99 6.84 8.61
CA GLU A 110 -9.34 7.58 9.69
C GLU A 110 -10.34 8.51 10.37
N LEU A 111 -10.44 8.45 11.70
CA LEU A 111 -11.22 9.40 12.49
C LEU A 111 -10.52 10.78 12.54
N GLY A 112 -11.17 11.81 12.00
CA GLY A 112 -10.73 13.20 12.07
C GLY A 112 -11.16 13.89 13.37
N SER A 113 -10.53 15.03 13.70
CA SER A 113 -10.84 15.82 14.91
C SER A 113 -12.23 16.45 14.92
N ASP A 114 -12.94 16.42 13.79
CA ASP A 114 -14.34 16.79 13.66
C ASP A 114 -15.30 15.60 13.78
N TYR A 115 -14.77 14.44 14.19
CA TYR A 115 -15.47 13.15 14.34
C TYR A 115 -16.08 12.59 13.05
N ASN A 116 -15.60 13.05 11.88
CA ASN A 116 -15.88 12.42 10.59
C ASN A 116 -14.78 11.42 10.21
N TYR A 117 -15.14 10.45 9.38
CA TYR A 117 -14.18 9.48 8.83
C TYR A 117 -13.72 9.88 7.44
N TYR A 118 -12.41 9.77 7.21
CA TYR A 118 -11.76 10.08 5.94
C TYR A 118 -11.05 8.87 5.40
N SER A 119 -11.02 8.70 4.07
CA SER A 119 -10.20 7.65 3.46
C SER A 119 -8.73 7.88 3.80
N ALA A 120 -8.01 6.82 4.12
CA ALA A 120 -6.59 6.88 4.40
C ALA A 120 -5.87 5.62 3.89
N THR A 121 -4.57 5.77 3.67
CA THR A 121 -3.66 4.66 3.39
C THR A 121 -2.69 4.50 4.54
N LEU A 122 -2.28 3.26 4.78
CA LEU A 122 -1.25 2.86 5.72
C LEU A 122 -0.20 2.05 4.95
N ASP A 123 1.07 2.42 5.10
CA ASP A 123 2.20 1.78 4.44
C ASP A 123 3.21 1.29 5.50
N PHE A 124 3.69 0.05 5.35
CA PHE A 124 4.74 -0.53 6.16
C PHE A 124 6.14 -0.13 5.65
N GLU A 125 6.76 0.83 6.32
CA GLU A 125 8.19 1.14 6.12
C GLU A 125 9.09 0.02 6.70
N SER A 126 8.62 -0.63 7.76
CA SER A 126 9.22 -1.83 8.36
C SER A 126 8.20 -2.56 9.24
N GLU A 127 8.53 -3.74 9.76
CA GLU A 127 7.67 -4.51 10.70
C GLU A 127 7.17 -3.71 11.92
N ASN A 128 7.88 -2.66 12.31
CA ASN A 128 7.57 -1.88 13.52
C ASN A 128 7.23 -0.41 13.24
N VAL A 129 7.25 0.03 11.98
CA VAL A 129 7.02 1.43 11.61
C VAL A 129 6.08 1.50 10.42
N ILE A 130 5.02 2.29 10.58
CA ILE A 130 4.05 2.54 9.53
C ILE A 130 3.86 4.04 9.31
N LEU A 131 3.56 4.40 8.07
CA LEU A 131 3.19 5.75 7.68
C LEU A 131 1.73 5.78 7.28
N ILE A 132 1.00 6.81 7.71
CA ILE A 132 -0.40 7.02 7.33
C ILE A 132 -0.53 8.31 6.55
N SER A 133 -1.22 8.22 5.41
CA SER A 133 -1.66 9.36 4.60
C SER A 133 -3.18 9.41 4.57
N VAL A 134 -3.76 10.54 4.98
CA VAL A 134 -5.21 10.75 5.01
C VAL A 134 -5.62 11.60 3.81
N ASP A 135 -6.66 11.19 3.08
CA ASP A 135 -7.27 11.93 1.96
C ASP A 135 -8.13 13.10 2.47
N ALA A 136 -7.50 13.94 3.29
CA ALA A 136 -8.02 15.18 3.83
C ALA A 136 -6.86 16.17 3.95
N GLY A 137 -7.14 17.45 3.70
CA GLY A 137 -6.15 18.50 3.89
C GLY A 137 -6.05 18.92 5.35
N GLY A 138 -4.85 19.33 5.79
CA GLY A 138 -4.64 19.96 7.10
C GLY A 138 -3.70 19.18 8.00
N ALA A 139 -3.64 19.58 9.27
CA ALA A 139 -2.79 18.93 10.23
C ALA A 139 -3.33 17.53 10.57
N GLY A 140 -2.42 16.55 10.65
CA GLY A 140 -2.74 15.17 10.98
C GLY A 140 -2.98 14.30 9.75
N ASN A 141 -2.89 14.84 8.55
CA ASN A 141 -3.02 14.07 7.32
C ASN A 141 -1.77 13.27 6.94
N TYR A 142 -0.63 13.53 7.60
CA TYR A 142 0.55 12.67 7.59
C TYR A 142 0.84 12.24 9.03
N GLN A 143 1.04 10.94 9.23
CA GLN A 143 1.28 10.36 10.54
C GLN A 143 2.36 9.28 10.44
N GLU A 144 3.10 9.11 11.53
CA GLU A 144 4.08 8.03 11.71
C GLU A 144 3.74 7.34 13.03
N TRP A 145 3.70 6.01 12.99
CA TRP A 145 3.39 5.17 14.14
C TRP A 145 4.44 4.08 14.30
N THR A 146 4.84 3.83 15.55
CA THR A 146 5.80 2.80 15.93
C THR A 146 5.12 1.77 16.83
N ARG A 147 5.35 0.50 16.56
CA ARG A 147 4.86 -0.63 17.36
C ARG A 147 5.51 -0.63 18.76
N GLN A 148 4.73 -0.96 19.80
CA GLN A 148 5.21 -1.07 21.19
C GLN A 148 5.63 -2.50 21.59
#